data_AF-A0A7K3LWR1-F1
#
_entry.id   AF-A0A7K3LWR1-F1
#
_cell.length_a   1.000
_cell.length_b   1.000
_cell.length_c   1.000
_cell.angle_alpha   90.00
_cell.angle_beta   90.00
_cell.angle_gamma   90.00
#
_symmetry.space_group_name_H-M   'P 1'
#
loop_
_entity.id
_entity.type
_entity.pdbx_description
1 polymer ?
#
loop_
_entity_poly.entity_id
_entity_poly.type
_entity_poly.pdbx_seq_one_letter_code
_entity_poly.pdbx_strand_id
1 'polypeptide(L)' 'MQAEVDGGRRPGASSAELAELKRLKAENKRLREDVEVLKAATSFFVGELDPRNR' A
#
# COMPACT_ATOMS: atom_id res chain seq x y z
N MET A 1 3.66 -30.10 -7.67
CA MET A 1 2.50 -29.22 -7.35
C MET A 1 2.89 -27.79 -6.94
N GLN A 2 3.48 -27.49 -5.77
CA GLN A 2 4.08 -26.15 -5.52
C GLN A 2 5.61 -26.20 -5.46
N ALA A 3 6.18 -27.27 -4.89
CA ALA A 3 7.63 -27.52 -4.87
C ALA A 3 8.29 -27.61 -6.27
N GLU A 4 7.51 -27.89 -7.32
CA GLU A 4 7.98 -27.84 -8.70
C GLU A 4 8.06 -26.41 -9.23
N VAL A 5 7.13 -25.55 -8.81
CA VAL A 5 7.14 -24.11 -9.13
C VAL A 5 8.25 -23.42 -8.35
N ASP A 6 8.35 -23.70 -7.05
CA ASP A 6 9.41 -23.18 -6.18
C ASP A 6 10.81 -23.66 -6.64
N GLY A 7 10.88 -24.86 -7.23
CA GLY A 7 12.10 -25.42 -7.81
C GLY A 7 12.33 -25.07 -9.28
N GLY A 8 11.54 -24.18 -9.88
CA GLY A 8 11.71 -23.73 -11.28
C GLY A 8 11.41 -24.78 -12.36
N ARG A 9 10.89 -25.95 -11.98
CA ARG A 9 10.53 -27.05 -12.89
C ARG A 9 9.16 -26.84 -13.56
N ARG A 10 8.37 -25.89 -13.07
CA ARG A 10 7.07 -25.54 -13.62
C ARG A 10 6.85 -24.02 -13.54
N PRO A 11 6.25 -23.39 -14.56
CA PRO A 11 5.88 -21.97 -14.49
C PRO A 11 4.84 -21.72 -13.39
N GLY A 12 4.99 -20.58 -12.70
CA GLY A 12 4.10 -20.10 -11.65
C GLY A 12 4.84 -19.18 -10.68
N ALA A 13 4.10 -18.46 -9.84
CA ALA A 13 4.70 -17.69 -8.75
C ALA A 13 5.11 -18.65 -7.63
N SER A 14 6.36 -18.54 -7.21
CA SER A 14 6.90 -19.25 -6.06
C SER A 14 6.24 -18.81 -4.76
N SER A 15 6.31 -19.67 -3.76
CA SER A 15 5.84 -19.38 -2.41
C SER A 15 6.50 -18.12 -1.82
N ALA A 16 7.77 -17.88 -2.15
CA ALA A 16 8.52 -16.70 -1.73
C ALA A 16 7.98 -15.42 -2.39
N GLU A 17 7.74 -15.44 -3.71
CA GLU A 17 7.16 -14.30 -4.43
C GLU A 17 5.75 -13.98 -3.94
N LEU A 18 4.94 -15.01 -3.63
CA LEU A 18 3.60 -14.82 -3.07
C LEU A 18 3.64 -14.22 -1.65
N ALA A 19 4.62 -14.62 -0.83
CA ALA A 19 4.81 -14.06 0.50
C ALA A 19 5.21 -12.59 0.43
N GLU A 20 6.15 -12.24 -0.46
CA GLU A 20 6.56 -10.86 -0.67
C GLU A 20 5.43 -10.01 -1.24
N LEU A 21 4.65 -10.53 -2.19
CA LEU A 21 3.47 -9.85 -2.72
C LEU A 21 2.44 -9.53 -1.61
N LYS A 22 2.22 -10.45 -0.66
CA LYS A 22 1.33 -10.22 0.48
C LYS A 22 1.87 -9.13 1.39
N ARG A 23 3.18 -9.15 1.69
CA ARG A 23 3.84 -8.11 2.50
C ARG A 23 3.69 -6.73 1.84
N LEU A 24 4.03 -6.63 0.55
CA LEU A 24 3.95 -5.38 -0.20
C LEU A 24 2.52 -4.85 -0.28
N LYS A 25 1.52 -5.73 -0.45
CA LYS A 25 0.10 -5.33 -0.42
C LYS A 25 -0.31 -4.75 0.94
N ALA A 26 0.13 -5.35 2.03
CA ALA A 26 -0.17 -4.85 3.38
C ALA A 26 0.49 -3.49 3.63
N GLU A 27 1.75 -3.33 3.23
CA GLU A 27 2.49 -2.06 3.34
C GLU A 27 1.83 -0.97 2.49
N ASN A 28 1.47 -1.27 1.24
CA ASN A 28 0.81 -0.30 0.36
C ASN A 28 -0.54 0.15 0.92
N LYS A 29 -1.30 -0.76 1.56
CA LYS A 29 -2.56 -0.41 2.24
C LYS A 29 -2.31 0.60 3.38
N ARG A 30 -1.31 0.34 4.24
CA ARG A 30 -0.95 1.23 5.34
C ARG A 30 -0.51 2.60 4.83
N LEU A 31 0.36 2.62 3.82
CA LEU A 31 0.84 3.88 3.22
C LEU A 31 -0.30 4.70 2.61
N ARG A 32 -1.29 4.05 1.99
CA ARG A 32 -2.48 4.76 1.49
C ARG A 32 -3.30 5.35 2.63
N GLU A 33 -3.51 4.62 3.72
CA GLU A 33 -4.20 5.13 4.90
C GLU A 33 -3.47 6.36 5.49
N ASP A 34 -2.14 6.30 5.62
CA ASP A 34 -1.31 7.42 6.07
C ASP A 34 -1.44 8.64 5.15
N VAL A 35 -1.41 8.42 3.82
CA VAL A 35 -1.59 9.49 2.83
C VAL A 35 -2.96 10.16 2.94
N GLU A 36 -4.03 9.38 3.16
CA GLU A 36 -5.36 9.95 3.32
C GLU A 36 -5.49 10.78 4.61
N VAL A 37 -4.87 10.34 5.71
CA VAL A 37 -4.79 11.13 6.95
C VAL A 37 -4.06 12.45 6.72
N LEU A 38 -2.91 12.42 6.03
CA LEU A 38 -2.14 13.62 5.73
C LEU A 38 -2.90 14.59 4.83
N LYS A 39 -3.63 14.07 3.83
CA LYS A 39 -4.50 14.90 2.97
C LYS A 39 -5.60 15.55 3.79
N ALA A 40 -6.29 14.79 4.63
CA ALA A 40 -7.36 15.32 5.48
C ALA A 40 -6.86 16.43 6.41
N ALA A 41 -5.70 16.23 7.05
CA ALA A 41 -5.05 17.25 7.87
C ALA A 41 -4.71 18.50 7.05
N THR A 42 -4.12 18.34 5.86
CA THR A 42 -3.77 19.46 4.99
C THR A 42 -5.01 20.24 4.55
N SER A 43 -6.08 19.55 4.15
CA SER A 43 -7.35 20.18 3.77
C SER A 43 -7.99 20.97 4.91
N PHE A 44 -7.97 20.43 6.14
CA PHE A 44 -8.45 21.13 7.33
C PHE A 44 -7.71 22.46 7.54
N PHE A 45 -6.38 22.43 7.53
CA PHE A 45 -5.58 23.65 7.74
C PHE A 45 -5.71 24.67 6.61
N VAL A 46 -5.88 24.24 5.36
CA VAL A 46 -6.12 25.16 4.23
C VAL A 46 -7.46 25.89 4.39
N GLY A 47 -8.50 25.22 4.89
CA GLY A 47 -9.80 25.86 5.16
C GLY A 47 -9.77 26.86 6.33
N GLU A 48 -9.02 26.55 7.38
CA GLU A 48 -8.86 27.42 8.56
C GLU A 48 -8.02 28.68 8.26
N LEU A 49 -7.11 28.60 7.28
CA LEU A 49 -6.23 29.70 6.87
C LEU A 49 -6.79 30.55 5.72
N ASP A 50 -7.97 30.25 5.16
CA ASP A 50 -8.55 31.07 4.09
C ASP A 50 -9.05 32.42 4.68
N PRO A 51 -8.43 33.56 4.32
CA PRO A 51 -8.81 34.87 4.84
C PRO A 51 -10.21 35.31 4.41
N ARG A 52 -10.86 34.60 3.48
CA ARG A 52 -12.26 34.84 3.06
C ARG A 52 -13.29 34.16 3.97
N ASN A 53 -12.85 33.27 4.86
CA ASN A 53 -13.70 32.59 5.84
C ASN A 53 -13.69 33.29 7.22
N ARG A 54 -13.15 34.52 7.28
CA ARG A 54 -13.08 35.38 8.47
C ARG A 54 -14.04 36.56 8.38
#